data_AF-A0A8H7ENL6-F1
#
_entry.id   AF-A0A8H7ENL6-F1
#
_cell.length_a   1.000
_cell.length_b   1.000
_cell.length_c   1.000
_cell.angle_alpha   90.00
_cell.angle_beta   90.00
_cell.angle_gamma   90.00
#
_symmetry.space_group_name_H-M   'P 1'
#
loop_
_entity.id
_entity.type
_entity.pdbx_description
1 polymer ?
#
loop_
_entity_poly.entity_id
_entity_poly.type
_entity_poly.pdbx_seq_one_letter_code
_entity_poly.pdbx_strand_id
1 'polypeptide(L)'
;MEEDTQDLSLGLSQNDALFAQAGTRYFSGDAVADLTQAWIDERSAPELLPYKRILVESLIDQLEDQIEKFALQLLRKPNYDQIMSRQEIDYARRYQELIEEHNHESFLKLLPPSQHRQDERMGDIDMVVTCNMDAPVFCRFLETIGEVMLDRAGDNIYFDKGEIYLVRYGDIKKYLDAGQAQLVS
;
A
#
# COMPACT_ATOMS: atom_id res chain seq x y z
N MET A 1 17.14 17.65 53.19
CA MET A 1 15.70 17.47 52.96
C MET A 1 15.54 17.49 51.46
N GLU A 2 15.74 16.32 50.88
CA GLU A 2 15.56 16.04 49.46
C GLU A 2 14.05 15.99 49.20
N GLU A 3 13.56 16.80 48.26
CA GLU A 3 12.20 16.69 47.77
C GLU A 3 12.16 15.58 46.72
N ASP A 4 11.39 14.54 47.02
CA ASP A 4 11.06 13.41 46.17
C ASP A 4 10.44 13.88 44.84
N THR A 5 11.23 13.88 43.77
CA THR A 5 10.70 13.73 42.41
C THR A 5 10.10 12.33 42.30
N GLN A 6 8.78 12.23 42.39
CA GLN A 6 8.04 11.05 41.98
C GLN A 6 8.26 10.84 40.48
N ASP A 7 9.22 9.97 40.15
CA ASP A 7 9.36 9.37 38.83
C ASP A 7 8.07 8.62 38.50
N LEU A 8 7.19 9.27 37.74
CA LEU A 8 6.08 8.63 37.05
C LEU A 8 6.66 7.83 35.88
N SER A 9 7.41 6.77 36.21
CA SER A 9 7.78 5.74 35.26
C SER A 9 6.49 5.01 34.86
N LEU A 10 5.85 5.50 33.79
CA LEU A 10 4.86 4.74 33.04
C LEU A 10 5.55 3.45 32.63
N GLY A 11 5.27 2.39 33.38
CA GLY A 11 5.77 1.06 33.10
C GLY A 11 5.35 0.71 31.69
N LEU A 12 6.30 0.79 30.76
CA LEU A 12 6.19 0.21 29.43
C LEU A 12 5.95 -1.28 29.63
N SER A 13 4.67 -1.63 29.63
CA SER A 13 4.23 -3.01 29.78
C SER A 13 4.90 -3.81 28.68
N GLN A 14 5.43 -4.96 29.07
CA GLN A 14 6.05 -5.97 28.21
C GLN A 14 5.16 -6.39 27.03
N ASN A 15 3.89 -5.97 27.03
CA ASN A 15 2.92 -6.14 25.95
C ASN A 15 3.16 -5.24 24.73
N ASP A 16 3.75 -4.05 24.86
CA ASP A 16 4.01 -3.17 23.70
C ASP A 16 5.09 -3.75 22.77
N ALA A 17 6.01 -4.56 23.32
CA ALA A 17 6.97 -5.32 22.52
C ALA A 17 6.32 -6.48 21.73
N LEU A 18 5.14 -6.94 22.15
CA LEU A 18 4.35 -7.93 21.42
C LEU A 18 3.57 -7.29 20.26
N PHE A 19 3.10 -6.05 20.43
CA PHE A 19 2.44 -5.28 19.36
C PHE A 19 3.45 -4.71 18.35
N ALA A 20 4.67 -4.36 18.79
CA ALA A 20 5.76 -3.98 17.89
C ALA A 20 6.22 -5.13 16.97
N GLN A 21 6.01 -6.38 17.39
CA GLN A 21 6.29 -7.58 16.58
C GLN A 21 5.15 -7.92 15.59
N ALA A 22 3.97 -7.30 15.73
CA ALA A 22 2.84 -7.54 14.82
C ALA A 22 2.97 -6.77 13.50
N GLY A 23 3.72 -5.65 13.48
CA GLY A 23 3.92 -4.80 12.29
C GLY A 23 4.86 -5.37 11.20
N THR A 24 5.28 -6.63 11.35
CA THR A 24 6.30 -7.25 10.49
C THR A 24 5.98 -8.71 10.22
N ARG A 25 4.70 -9.11 10.11
CA ARG A 25 4.35 -10.43 9.53
C ARG A 25 4.50 -10.38 8.01
N TYR A 26 5.71 -10.06 7.56
CA TYR A 26 6.09 -10.24 6.17
C TYR A 26 6.16 -11.73 5.92
N PHE A 27 5.25 -12.24 5.09
CA PHE A 27 5.61 -13.36 4.23
C PHE A 27 6.84 -12.89 3.43
N SER A 28 8.03 -13.38 3.77
CA SER A 28 9.25 -13.21 2.94
C SER A 28 9.26 -14.17 1.74
N GLY A 29 8.16 -14.87 1.49
CA GLY A 29 7.95 -15.76 0.34
C GLY A 29 6.91 -15.20 -0.61
N ASP A 30 6.83 -15.79 -1.80
CA ASP A 30 5.80 -15.47 -2.77
C ASP A 30 4.44 -15.99 -2.28
N ALA A 31 3.73 -15.16 -1.48
CA ALA A 31 2.42 -15.48 -0.92
C ALA A 31 1.40 -15.83 -2.02
N VAL A 32 1.57 -15.28 -3.21
CA VAL A 32 0.74 -15.60 -4.38
C VAL A 32 1.05 -17.00 -4.90
N ALA A 33 2.33 -17.41 -4.95
CA ALA A 33 2.70 -18.78 -5.29
C ALA A 33 2.15 -19.79 -4.26
N ASP A 34 2.23 -19.47 -2.97
CA ASP A 34 1.71 -20.33 -1.90
C ASP A 34 0.18 -20.47 -1.96
N LEU A 35 -0.53 -19.39 -2.31
CA LEU A 35 -1.98 -19.38 -2.53
C LEU A 35 -2.33 -20.15 -3.80
N THR A 36 -1.57 -19.96 -4.87
CA THR A 36 -1.74 -20.68 -6.14
C THR A 36 -1.58 -22.17 -5.91
N GLN A 37 -0.57 -22.59 -5.15
CA GLN A 37 -0.37 -23.99 -4.85
C GLN A 37 -1.46 -24.54 -3.94
N ALA A 38 -1.90 -23.78 -2.93
CA ALA A 38 -3.06 -24.15 -2.11
C ALA A 38 -4.30 -24.44 -2.96
N TRP A 39 -4.55 -23.58 -3.96
CA TRP A 39 -5.68 -23.71 -4.86
C TRP A 39 -5.53 -24.91 -5.81
N ILE A 40 -4.32 -25.19 -6.30
CA ILE A 40 -4.03 -26.38 -7.11
C ILE A 40 -4.27 -27.66 -6.31
N ASP A 41 -3.78 -27.71 -5.08
CA ASP A 41 -3.93 -28.85 -4.17
C ASP A 41 -5.41 -29.10 -3.87
N GLU A 42 -6.17 -28.05 -3.53
CA GLU A 42 -7.61 -28.13 -3.25
C GLU A 42 -8.40 -28.69 -4.43
N ARG A 43 -8.13 -28.20 -5.65
CA ARG A 43 -8.82 -28.67 -6.85
C ARG A 43 -8.52 -30.13 -7.19
N SER A 44 -7.37 -30.62 -6.73
CA SER A 44 -6.89 -31.97 -7.03
C SER A 44 -7.24 -32.99 -5.94
N ALA A 45 -7.70 -32.52 -4.78
CA ALA A 45 -8.04 -33.36 -3.64
C ALA A 45 -9.50 -33.87 -3.72
N PRO A 46 -9.76 -35.15 -3.38
CA PRO A 46 -11.12 -35.68 -3.27
C PRO A 46 -11.82 -35.28 -1.96
N GLU A 47 -11.12 -34.63 -1.04
CA GLU A 47 -11.60 -34.14 0.24
C GLU A 47 -11.25 -32.65 0.43
N LEU A 48 -12.01 -31.97 1.28
CA LEU A 48 -11.81 -30.56 1.60
C LEU A 48 -10.56 -30.39 2.45
N LEU A 49 -9.57 -29.63 1.99
CA LEU A 49 -8.35 -29.40 2.77
C LEU A 49 -8.55 -28.33 3.85
N PRO A 50 -7.66 -28.27 4.86
CA PRO A 50 -7.72 -27.22 5.88
C PRO A 50 -7.57 -25.82 5.30
N TYR A 51 -8.44 -24.90 5.72
CA TYR A 51 -8.39 -23.50 5.31
C TYR A 51 -7.07 -22.84 5.74
N LYS A 52 -6.31 -22.31 4.76
CA LYS A 52 -5.05 -21.57 4.99
C LYS A 52 -5.32 -20.17 5.54
N ARG A 53 -5.82 -20.09 6.77
CA ARG A 53 -6.27 -18.86 7.44
C ARG A 53 -5.25 -17.73 7.39
N ILE A 54 -4.04 -18.00 7.88
CA ILE A 54 -2.99 -16.97 8.02
C ILE A 54 -2.63 -16.36 6.67
N LEU A 55 -2.55 -17.19 5.62
CA LEU A 55 -2.20 -16.73 4.28
C LEU A 55 -3.28 -15.80 3.73
N VAL A 56 -4.54 -16.23 3.78
CA VAL A 56 -5.66 -15.44 3.24
C VAL A 56 -5.89 -14.17 4.05
N GLU A 57 -5.92 -14.25 5.38
CA GLU A 57 -6.10 -13.08 6.24
C GLU A 57 -4.98 -12.06 6.01
N SER A 58 -3.72 -12.48 5.94
CA SER A 58 -2.61 -11.54 5.69
C SER A 58 -2.67 -10.83 4.35
N LEU A 59 -3.17 -11.50 3.30
CA LEU A 59 -3.35 -10.89 1.99
C LEU A 59 -4.52 -9.90 1.99
N ILE A 60 -5.60 -10.23 2.70
CA ILE A 60 -6.73 -9.32 2.89
C ILE A 60 -6.29 -8.09 3.67
N ASP A 61 -5.58 -8.26 4.79
CA ASP A 61 -5.06 -7.16 5.59
C ASP A 61 -4.18 -6.21 4.74
N GLN A 62 -3.28 -6.78 3.91
CA GLN A 62 -2.46 -5.99 3.00
C GLN A 62 -3.27 -5.23 1.95
N LEU A 63 -4.34 -5.84 1.42
CA LEU A 63 -5.23 -5.17 0.47
C LEU A 63 -6.02 -4.05 1.14
N GLU A 64 -6.54 -4.29 2.34
CA GLU A 64 -7.24 -3.30 3.16
C GLU A 64 -6.34 -2.10 3.45
N ASP A 65 -5.11 -2.33 3.94
CA ASP A 65 -4.13 -1.28 4.20
C ASP A 65 -3.84 -0.40 2.96
N GLN A 66 -3.73 -1.02 1.78
CA GLN A 66 -3.51 -0.28 0.53
C GLN A 66 -4.74 0.54 0.13
N ILE A 67 -5.94 -0.03 0.29
CA ILE A 67 -7.19 0.67 -0.03
C ILE A 67 -7.38 1.84 0.92
N GLU A 68 -7.24 1.65 2.24
CA GLU A 68 -7.38 2.70 3.23
C GLU A 68 -6.46 3.89 2.95
N LYS A 69 -5.19 3.60 2.61
CA LYS A 69 -4.18 4.63 2.32
C LYS A 69 -4.51 5.49 1.10
N PHE A 70 -5.19 4.93 0.09
CA PHE A 70 -5.43 5.60 -1.19
C PHE A 70 -6.92 5.72 -1.56
N ALA A 71 -7.83 5.50 -0.61
CA ALA A 71 -9.27 5.38 -0.87
C ALA A 71 -9.85 6.57 -1.63
N LEU A 72 -9.58 7.81 -1.18
CA LEU A 72 -10.00 9.05 -1.86
C LEU A 72 -9.49 9.12 -3.31
N GLN A 73 -8.22 8.78 -3.54
CA GLN A 73 -7.62 8.83 -4.87
C GLN A 73 -8.20 7.74 -5.79
N LEU A 74 -8.39 6.54 -5.27
CA LEU A 74 -8.92 5.40 -6.02
C LEU A 74 -10.36 5.64 -6.47
N LEU A 75 -11.24 6.12 -5.57
CA LEU A 75 -12.64 6.41 -5.90
C LEU A 75 -12.81 7.62 -6.84
N ARG A 76 -11.84 8.55 -6.89
CA ARG A 76 -11.86 9.69 -7.80
C ARG A 76 -11.48 9.34 -9.25
N LYS A 77 -10.83 8.20 -9.49
CA LYS A 77 -10.40 7.80 -10.85
C LYS A 77 -11.61 7.37 -11.68
N PRO A 78 -11.76 7.81 -12.95
CA PRO A 78 -12.93 7.45 -13.77
C PRO A 78 -13.05 5.96 -14.08
N ASN A 79 -11.95 5.20 -13.97
CA ASN A 79 -11.87 3.77 -14.31
C ASN A 79 -11.68 2.88 -13.08
N TYR A 80 -12.17 3.27 -11.90
CA TYR A 80 -11.98 2.49 -10.67
C TYR A 80 -12.58 1.08 -10.76
N ASP A 81 -13.67 0.89 -11.52
CA ASP A 81 -14.34 -0.39 -11.75
C ASP A 81 -13.49 -1.43 -12.51
N GLN A 82 -12.42 -0.99 -13.20
CA GLN A 82 -11.50 -1.89 -13.91
C GLN A 82 -10.30 -2.30 -13.06
N ILE A 83 -10.02 -1.56 -11.98
CA ILE A 83 -8.82 -1.71 -11.17
C ILE A 83 -9.16 -2.45 -9.87
N MET A 84 -10.38 -2.26 -9.35
CA MET A 84 -10.84 -2.84 -8.09
C MET A 84 -11.99 -3.82 -8.31
N SER A 85 -12.02 -4.89 -7.52
CA SER A 85 -13.14 -5.78 -7.38
C SER A 85 -14.35 -5.08 -6.74
N ARG A 86 -15.55 -5.61 -6.96
CA ARG A 86 -16.79 -5.07 -6.34
C ARG A 86 -16.70 -5.01 -4.82
N GLN A 87 -16.11 -6.04 -4.20
CA GLN A 87 -15.95 -6.11 -2.75
C GLN A 87 -15.01 -5.00 -2.23
N GLU A 88 -13.94 -4.71 -2.97
CA GLU A 88 -12.97 -3.66 -2.64
C GLU A 88 -13.59 -2.27 -2.81
N ILE A 89 -14.42 -2.06 -3.84
CA ILE A 89 -15.16 -0.81 -4.04
C ILE A 89 -16.14 -0.59 -2.88
N ASP A 90 -16.90 -1.62 -2.50
CA ASP A 90 -17.83 -1.53 -1.39
C ASP A 90 -17.11 -1.25 -0.07
N TYR A 91 -15.96 -1.89 0.16
CA TYR A 91 -15.11 -1.64 1.33
C TYR A 91 -14.60 -0.19 1.34
N ALA A 92 -14.01 0.28 0.23
CA ALA A 92 -13.48 1.64 0.11
C ALA A 92 -14.55 2.71 0.37
N ARG A 93 -15.78 2.50 -0.12
CA ARG A 93 -16.91 3.42 0.12
C ARG A 93 -17.30 3.46 1.59
N ARG A 94 -17.46 2.30 2.22
CA ARG A 94 -17.80 2.22 3.66
C ARG A 94 -16.72 2.85 4.52
N TYR A 95 -15.45 2.61 4.18
CA TYR A 95 -14.32 3.22 4.87
C TYR A 95 -14.35 4.74 4.76
N GLN A 96 -14.59 5.28 3.56
CA GLN A 96 -14.72 6.74 3.36
C GLN A 96 -15.87 7.33 4.17
N GLU A 97 -17.06 6.74 4.11
CA GLU A 97 -18.22 7.19 4.87
C GLU A 97 -17.93 7.21 6.39
N LEU A 98 -17.28 6.14 6.90
CA LEU A 98 -16.90 6.03 8.30
C LEU A 98 -15.91 7.11 8.73
N ILE A 99 -14.88 7.36 7.91
CA ILE A 99 -13.87 8.38 8.21
C ILE A 99 -14.46 9.79 8.12
N GLU A 100 -15.28 10.07 7.11
CA GLU A 100 -15.98 11.35 6.96
C GLU A 100 -16.90 11.62 8.17
N GLU A 101 -17.71 10.63 8.58
CA GLU A 101 -18.59 10.74 9.75
C GLU A 101 -17.77 10.96 11.02
N HIS A 102 -16.74 10.14 11.27
CA HIS A 102 -15.90 10.26 12.45
C HIS A 102 -15.21 11.63 12.53
N ASN A 103 -14.62 12.08 11.42
CA ASN A 103 -13.98 13.38 11.35
C ASN A 103 -14.99 14.52 11.57
N HIS A 104 -16.18 14.37 10.99
CA HIS A 104 -17.25 15.35 11.14
C HIS A 104 -17.67 15.52 12.59
N GLU A 105 -17.96 14.41 13.26
CA GLU A 105 -18.35 14.38 14.67
C GLU A 105 -17.23 14.84 15.60
N SER A 106 -15.98 14.46 15.32
CA SER A 106 -14.86 14.70 16.23
C SER A 106 -14.35 16.13 16.20
N PHE A 107 -14.25 16.75 15.02
CA PHE A 107 -13.64 18.08 14.92
C PHE A 107 -14.20 19.00 13.84
N LEU A 108 -14.77 18.50 12.73
CA LEU A 108 -15.21 19.42 11.67
C LEU A 108 -16.40 20.28 12.10
N LYS A 109 -17.31 19.79 12.94
CA LYS A 109 -18.43 20.60 13.49
C LYS A 109 -18.00 21.90 14.17
N LEU A 110 -16.75 21.96 14.64
CA LEU A 110 -16.19 23.11 15.35
C LEU A 110 -15.50 24.11 14.41
N LEU A 111 -15.33 23.75 13.13
CA LEU A 111 -14.69 24.59 12.14
C LEU A 111 -15.71 25.50 11.44
N PRO A 112 -15.25 26.57 10.76
CA PRO A 112 -16.08 27.34 9.86
C PRO A 112 -16.61 26.47 8.70
N PRO A 113 -17.83 26.73 8.17
CA PRO A 113 -18.41 25.94 7.08
C PRO A 113 -17.55 25.85 5.81
N SER A 114 -16.66 26.82 5.59
CA SER A 114 -15.72 26.84 4.47
C SER A 114 -14.56 25.85 4.62
N GLN A 115 -14.36 25.22 5.77
CA GLN A 115 -13.28 24.26 6.05
C GLN A 115 -13.81 22.84 6.32
N HIS A 116 -15.11 22.61 6.14
CA HIS A 116 -15.72 21.30 6.33
C HIS A 116 -15.41 20.33 5.18
N ARG A 117 -14.88 20.84 4.06
CA ARG A 117 -14.55 20.05 2.89
C ARG A 117 -13.15 19.46 3.01
N GLN A 118 -13.08 18.14 3.18
CA GLN A 118 -11.83 17.40 3.35
C GLN A 118 -11.11 17.11 2.01
N ASP A 119 -11.76 17.42 0.89
CA ASP A 119 -11.29 17.20 -0.47
C ASP A 119 -10.68 18.47 -1.11
N GLU A 120 -10.55 19.57 -0.36
CA GLU A 120 -10.09 20.85 -0.90
C GLU A 120 -8.57 20.87 -1.16
N ARG A 121 -8.21 21.31 -2.37
CA ARG A 121 -6.84 21.70 -2.71
C ARG A 121 -6.63 23.14 -2.28
N MET A 122 -5.77 23.36 -1.29
CA MET A 122 -5.43 24.69 -0.80
C MET A 122 -4.07 25.12 -1.36
N GLY A 123 -4.10 25.87 -2.47
CA GLY A 123 -2.89 26.27 -3.18
C GLY A 123 -2.16 25.06 -3.79
N ASP A 124 -0.92 24.82 -3.37
CA ASP A 124 -0.09 23.69 -3.82
C ASP A 124 -0.24 22.45 -2.91
N ILE A 125 -1.08 22.53 -1.87
CA ILE A 125 -1.31 21.44 -0.92
C ILE A 125 -2.56 20.66 -1.36
N ASP A 126 -2.35 19.40 -1.78
CA ASP A 126 -3.42 18.44 -2.01
C ASP A 126 -3.67 17.66 -0.73
N MET A 127 -4.86 17.82 -0.13
CA MET A 127 -5.27 17.08 1.08
C MET A 127 -5.52 15.59 0.78
N VAL A 128 -5.55 15.21 -0.50
CA VAL A 128 -5.67 13.83 -0.96
C VAL A 128 -4.29 13.19 -1.05
N VAL A 129 -4.10 12.09 -0.32
CA VAL A 129 -2.91 11.23 -0.45
C VAL A 129 -2.84 10.71 -1.89
N THR A 130 -1.73 10.98 -2.58
CA THR A 130 -1.49 10.52 -3.95
C THR A 130 -0.34 9.54 -4.01
N CYS A 131 -0.41 8.56 -4.91
CA CYS A 131 0.72 7.69 -5.22
C CYS A 131 1.96 8.52 -5.61
N ASN A 132 3.06 8.34 -4.88
CA ASN A 132 4.33 8.98 -5.20
C ASN A 132 5.00 8.30 -6.40
N MET A 133 4.98 8.94 -7.56
CA MET A 133 5.58 8.43 -8.79
C MET A 133 7.10 8.65 -8.84
N ASP A 134 7.64 9.56 -8.03
CA ASP A 134 9.08 9.85 -7.95
C ASP A 134 9.81 8.97 -6.93
N ALA A 135 9.09 8.03 -6.28
CA ALA A 135 9.67 7.12 -5.31
C ALA A 135 10.78 6.26 -5.96
N PRO A 136 11.97 6.17 -5.33
CA PRO A 136 13.04 5.32 -5.82
C PRO A 136 12.70 3.84 -5.54
N VAL A 137 12.80 3.00 -6.58
CA VAL A 137 12.49 1.58 -6.52
C VAL A 137 13.60 0.74 -7.14
N PHE A 138 13.87 -0.42 -6.56
CA PHE A 138 14.76 -1.40 -7.16
C PHE A 138 13.98 -2.21 -8.20
N CYS A 139 14.51 -2.28 -9.41
CA CYS A 139 13.86 -2.97 -10.50
C CYS A 139 14.86 -3.84 -11.26
N ARG A 140 14.45 -5.07 -11.55
CA ARG A 140 15.19 -6.02 -12.39
C ARG A 140 14.53 -6.11 -13.76
N PHE A 141 15.32 -5.95 -14.82
CA PHE A 141 14.82 -6.11 -16.19
C PHE A 141 14.88 -7.57 -16.64
N LEU A 142 13.78 -8.07 -17.21
CA LEU A 142 13.67 -9.45 -17.71
C LEU A 142 14.18 -9.60 -19.14
N GLU A 143 14.29 -8.48 -19.86
CA GLU A 143 14.80 -8.38 -21.22
C GLU A 143 15.84 -7.26 -21.30
N THR A 144 16.77 -7.35 -22.26
CA THR A 144 17.70 -6.26 -22.53
C THR A 144 16.92 -5.14 -23.22
N ILE A 145 16.71 -4.05 -22.50
CA ILE A 145 16.05 -2.86 -23.04
C ILE A 145 17.15 -1.91 -23.48
N GLY A 146 17.05 -1.43 -24.73
CA GLY A 146 18.02 -0.51 -25.32
C GLY A 146 18.04 0.86 -24.63
N GLU A 147 18.33 1.92 -25.37
CA GLU A 147 18.40 3.27 -24.79
C GLU A 147 17.05 3.71 -24.24
N VAL A 148 16.97 3.85 -22.92
CA VAL A 148 15.83 4.43 -22.24
C VAL A 148 16.21 5.79 -21.69
N MET A 149 15.43 6.80 -22.07
CA MET A 149 15.49 8.12 -21.42
C MET A 149 14.80 8.04 -20.07
N LEU A 150 15.59 8.05 -18.99
CA LEU A 150 15.08 8.05 -17.61
C LEU A 150 15.04 9.44 -16.98
N ASP A 151 15.72 10.42 -17.57
CA ASP A 151 15.72 11.77 -17.02
C ASP A 151 15.32 12.81 -18.06
N ARG A 152 14.73 13.89 -17.58
CA ARG A 152 14.56 15.15 -18.33
C ARG A 152 15.91 15.76 -18.71
N ALA A 153 17.00 15.33 -18.06
CA ALA A 153 18.38 15.69 -18.40
C ALA A 153 18.89 15.05 -19.71
N GLY A 154 18.19 14.05 -20.27
CA GLY A 154 18.52 13.46 -21.58
C GLY A 154 19.60 12.39 -21.56
N ASP A 155 19.96 11.86 -20.39
CA ASP A 155 20.87 10.72 -20.30
C ASP A 155 20.15 9.42 -20.68
N ASN A 156 20.71 8.73 -21.67
CA ASN A 156 20.26 7.41 -22.09
C ASN A 156 20.96 6.36 -21.22
N ILE A 157 20.18 5.54 -20.52
CA ILE A 157 20.70 4.40 -19.77
C ILE A 157 20.35 3.13 -20.52
N TYR A 158 21.31 2.22 -20.59
CA TYR A 158 21.11 0.87 -21.13
C TYR A 158 20.77 -0.07 -19.98
N PHE A 159 19.75 -0.89 -20.17
CA PHE A 159 19.33 -1.88 -19.19
C PHE A 159 19.69 -3.29 -19.66
N ASP A 160 20.60 -3.91 -18.92
CA ASP A 160 21.00 -5.28 -19.13
C ASP A 160 20.01 -6.25 -18.49
N LYS A 161 19.83 -7.40 -19.15
CA LYS A 161 18.92 -8.44 -18.69
C LYS A 161 19.44 -9.06 -17.40
N GLY A 162 18.59 -9.13 -16.38
CA GLY A 162 18.87 -9.77 -15.10
C GLY A 162 19.55 -8.87 -14.07
N GLU A 163 20.05 -7.70 -14.48
CA GLU A 163 20.66 -6.72 -13.59
C GLU A 163 19.60 -5.91 -12.82
N ILE A 164 19.97 -5.44 -11.63
CA ILE A 164 19.09 -4.65 -10.75
C ILE A 164 19.52 -3.18 -10.82
N TYR A 165 18.55 -2.31 -11.06
CA TYR A 165 18.74 -0.87 -11.14
C TYR A 165 17.90 -0.13 -10.11
N LEU A 166 18.41 1.00 -9.62
CA LEU A 166 17.66 1.95 -8.79
C LEU A 166 17.16 3.10 -9.65
N VAL A 167 15.84 3.22 -9.77
CA VAL A 167 15.16 4.12 -10.72
C VAL A 167 13.89 4.67 -10.08
N ARG A 168 13.33 5.75 -10.62
CA ARG A 168 12.03 6.26 -10.13
C ARG A 168 10.90 5.40 -10.68
N TYR A 169 9.90 5.14 -9.85
CA TYR A 169 8.74 4.31 -10.23
C TYR A 169 8.03 4.83 -11.49
N GLY A 170 7.91 6.15 -11.64
CA GLY A 170 7.27 6.80 -12.78
C GLY A 170 7.91 6.47 -14.13
N ASP A 171 9.25 6.38 -14.17
CA ASP A 171 9.99 6.15 -15.42
C ASP A 171 9.90 4.69 -15.87
N ILE A 172 9.79 3.76 -14.91
CA ILE A 172 9.69 2.33 -15.19
C ILE A 172 8.28 1.80 -15.32
N LYS A 173 7.26 2.56 -14.93
CA LYS A 173 5.86 2.11 -14.95
C LYS A 173 5.45 1.49 -16.29
N LYS A 174 5.86 2.09 -17.40
CA LYS A 174 5.59 1.57 -18.76
C LYS A 174 6.18 0.17 -19.01
N TYR A 175 7.32 -0.14 -18.40
CA TYR A 175 7.98 -1.45 -18.52
C TYR A 175 7.41 -2.47 -17.55
N LEU A 176 6.92 -2.03 -16.38
CA LEU A 176 6.17 -2.87 -15.46
C LEU A 176 4.84 -3.31 -16.08
N ASP A 177 4.08 -2.38 -16.66
CA ASP A 177 2.80 -2.65 -17.32
C ASP A 177 2.96 -3.60 -18.53
N ALA A 178 4.12 -3.54 -19.20
CA ALA A 178 4.47 -4.44 -20.31
C ALA A 178 5.04 -5.80 -19.87
N GLY A 179 5.27 -6.01 -18.56
CA GLY A 179 5.88 -7.24 -18.03
C GLY A 179 7.36 -7.43 -18.37
N GLN A 180 8.06 -6.37 -18.79
CA GLN A 180 9.48 -6.41 -19.16
C GLN A 180 10.41 -6.16 -17.96
N ALA A 181 9.85 -5.70 -16.85
CA ALA A 181 10.57 -5.37 -15.64
C ALA A 181 9.81 -5.87 -14.41
N GLN A 182 10.54 -6.16 -13.33
CA GLN A 182 9.99 -6.64 -12.07
C GLN A 182 10.56 -5.82 -10.91
N LEU A 183 9.71 -5.42 -9.96
CA LEU A 183 10.17 -4.79 -8.73
C LEU A 183 10.80 -5.83 -7.80
N VAL A 184 11.92 -5.46 -7.19
CA VAL A 184 12.61 -6.29 -6.20
C VAL A 184 12.54 -5.55 -4.87
N SER A 185 12.07 -6.22 -3.83
CA SER A 185 12.01 -5.70 -2.46
C SER A 185 13.06 -6.35 -1.57
#